data_AF-A0ABD6XQ89-F1
#
_entry.id   AF-A0ABD6XQ89-F1
#
_cell.length_a   1.000
_cell.length_b   1.000
_cell.length_c   1.000
_cell.angle_alpha   90.00
_cell.angle_beta   90.00
_cell.angle_gamma   90.00
#
_symmetry.space_group_name_H-M   'P 1'
#
loop_
_entity.id
_entity.type
_entity.pdbx_description
1 polymer ?
#
loop_
_entity_poly.entity_id
_entity_poly.type
_entity_poly.pdbx_seq_one_letter_code
_entity_poly.pdbx_strand_id
1 'polypeptide(L)'
;MKELNNSEIEMVSGAGLTEFLAGLNKAIGHVNTALTDTTTALEASTSTGQTIGLSHKQFGLSIASGHMTGLYNFLSSFNTAA
;
A
#
# COMPACT_ATOMS: atom_id res chain seq x y z
N MET A 1 27.25 11.49 -21.57
CA MET A 1 26.44 11.28 -20.34
C MET A 1 27.34 11.63 -19.16
N LYS A 2 26.85 12.39 -18.18
CA LYS A 2 27.63 12.74 -16.98
C LYS A 2 27.53 11.58 -15.98
N GLU A 3 28.65 11.15 -15.42
CA GLU A 3 28.65 10.22 -14.28
C GLU A 3 28.35 11.00 -12.99
N LEU A 4 27.40 10.47 -12.21
CA LEU A 4 27.01 11.04 -10.93
C LEU A 4 28.02 10.62 -9.85
N ASN A 5 28.37 11.55 -8.97
CA ASN A 5 29.15 11.21 -7.78
C ASN A 5 28.22 10.62 -6.67
N ASN A 6 28.80 10.03 -5.63
CA ASN A 6 28.04 9.38 -4.56
C ASN A 6 26.98 10.27 -3.90
N SER A 7 27.28 11.56 -3.69
CA SER A 7 26.32 12.49 -3.09
C SER A 7 25.14 12.80 -4.03
N GLU A 8 25.41 12.89 -5.34
CA GLU A 8 24.35 13.03 -6.35
C GLU A 8 23.51 11.74 -6.47
N ILE A 9 24.12 10.56 -6.32
CA ILE A 9 23.42 9.27 -6.31
C ILE A 9 22.51 9.16 -5.07
N GLU A 10 23.00 9.51 -3.88
CA GLU A 10 22.24 9.49 -2.64
C GLU A 10 21.04 10.45 -2.69
N MET A 11 21.24 11.66 -3.21
CA MET A 11 20.17 12.65 -3.37
C MET A 11 19.07 12.17 -4.32
N VAL A 12 19.43 11.59 -5.46
CA VAL A 12 18.46 11.05 -6.43
C VAL A 12 17.77 9.78 -5.90
N SER A 13 18.50 8.94 -5.17
CA SER A 13 17.96 7.72 -4.56
C SER A 13 17.00 8.04 -3.41
N GLY A 14 17.30 9.04 -2.58
CA GLY A 14 16.43 9.50 -1.49
C GLY A 14 15.15 10.20 -1.98
N ALA A 15 15.26 11.03 -3.03
CA ALA A 15 14.10 11.65 -3.68
C ALA A 15 13.17 10.59 -4.30
N GLY A 16 13.74 9.63 -5.03
CA GLY A 16 12.98 8.52 -5.63
C GLY A 16 12.28 7.64 -4.59
N LEU A 17 12.94 7.36 -3.45
CA LEU A 17 12.32 6.62 -2.35
C LEU A 17 11.16 7.39 -1.72
N THR A 18 11.31 8.70 -1.51
CA THR A 18 10.25 9.56 -0.95
C THR A 18 9.00 9.57 -1.86
N GLU A 19 9.18 9.75 -3.17
CA GLU A 19 8.08 9.71 -4.14
C GLU A 19 7.42 8.33 -4.19
N PHE A 20 8.21 7.26 -4.17
CA PHE A 20 7.69 5.89 -4.12
C PHE A 20 6.85 5.65 -2.85
N LEU A 21 7.35 6.05 -1.68
CA LEU A 21 6.62 5.93 -0.41
C LEU A 21 5.30 6.72 -0.44
N ALA A 22 5.30 7.92 -1.02
CA ALA A 22 4.08 8.71 -1.19
C ALA A 22 3.05 8.00 -2.09
N GLY A 23 3.50 7.40 -3.20
CA GLY A 23 2.66 6.57 -4.08
C GLY A 23 2.12 5.33 -3.38
N LEU A 24 2.96 4.62 -2.65
CA LEU A 24 2.58 3.43 -1.88
C LEU A 24 1.56 3.77 -0.79
N ASN A 25 1.73 4.88 -0.07
CA ASN A 25 0.78 5.34 0.93
C ASN A 25 -0.61 5.65 0.34
N LYS A 26 -0.65 6.30 -0.84
CA LYS A 26 -1.93 6.51 -1.57
C LYS A 26 -2.59 5.19 -1.95
N ALA A 27 -1.80 4.23 -2.44
CA ALA A 27 -2.30 2.91 -2.81
C ALA A 27 -2.84 2.12 -1.59
N ILE A 28 -2.15 2.19 -0.44
CA ILE A 28 -2.64 1.66 0.84
C ILE A 28 -3.99 2.30 1.20
N GLY A 29 -4.10 3.61 1.05
CA GLY A 29 -5.37 4.34 1.24
C GLY A 29 -6.51 3.76 0.39
N HIS A 30 -6.29 3.56 -0.92
CA HIS A 30 -7.29 2.97 -1.80
C HIS A 30 -7.68 1.54 -1.40
N VAL A 31 -6.71 0.70 -1.02
CA VAL A 31 -6.98 -0.67 -0.56
C VAL A 31 -7.80 -0.67 0.73
N ASN A 32 -7.48 0.22 1.68
CA ASN A 32 -8.21 0.34 2.94
C ASN A 32 -9.63 0.87 2.75
N THR A 33 -9.84 1.82 1.84
CA THR A 33 -11.19 2.26 1.45
C THR A 33 -11.97 1.10 0.85
N ALA A 34 -11.40 0.37 -0.12
CA ALA A 34 -12.06 -0.77 -0.73
C ALA A 34 -12.38 -1.88 0.27
N LEU A 35 -11.52 -2.11 1.27
CA LEU A 35 -11.73 -3.06 2.36
C LEU A 35 -12.91 -2.62 3.23
N THR A 36 -12.97 -1.34 3.58
CA THR A 36 -14.05 -0.75 4.40
C THR A 36 -15.39 -0.84 3.67
N ASP A 37 -15.43 -0.47 2.39
CA ASP A 37 -16.63 -0.55 1.56
C ASP A 37 -17.10 -2.00 1.41
N THR A 38 -16.17 -2.94 1.19
CA THR A 38 -16.48 -4.37 1.06
C THR A 38 -17.01 -4.94 2.38
N THR A 39 -16.44 -4.52 3.52
CA THR A 39 -16.92 -4.92 4.86
C THR A 39 -18.33 -4.41 5.09
N THR A 40 -18.60 -3.15 4.78
CA THR A 40 -19.94 -2.55 4.90
C THR A 40 -20.95 -3.28 4.01
N ALA A 41 -20.57 -3.59 2.77
CA ALA A 41 -21.42 -4.35 1.85
C ALA A 41 -21.68 -5.79 2.34
N LEU A 42 -20.69 -6.42 2.98
CA LEU A 42 -20.82 -7.75 3.57
C LEU A 42 -21.81 -7.74 4.73
N GLU A 43 -21.72 -6.77 5.63
CA GLU A 43 -22.63 -6.60 6.76
C GLU A 43 -24.08 -6.33 6.32
N ALA A 44 -24.25 -5.63 5.20
CA ALA A 44 -25.57 -5.36 4.62
C ALA A 44 -26.11 -6.50 3.73
N SER A 45 -25.30 -7.51 3.41
CA SER A 45 -25.69 -8.55 2.46
C SER A 45 -26.68 -9.54 3.06
N THR A 46 -27.78 -9.79 2.35
CA THR A 46 -28.79 -10.80 2.73
C THR A 46 -28.74 -12.05 1.85
N SER A 47 -27.93 -12.02 0.78
CA SER A 47 -27.78 -13.13 -0.16
C SER A 47 -26.53 -13.94 0.16
N THR A 48 -26.68 -15.26 0.33
CA THR A 48 -25.57 -16.18 0.62
C THR A 48 -24.47 -16.11 -0.44
N GLY A 49 -24.83 -16.08 -1.72
CA GLY A 49 -23.85 -16.00 -2.81
C GLY A 49 -23.05 -14.70 -2.79
N GLN A 50 -23.71 -13.57 -2.52
CA GLN A 50 -23.02 -12.29 -2.35
C GLN A 50 -22.13 -12.28 -1.13
N THR A 51 -22.59 -12.85 0.00
CA THR A 51 -21.81 -12.97 1.24
C THR A 51 -20.50 -13.73 1.01
N ILE A 52 -20.54 -14.85 0.27
CA ILE A 52 -19.34 -15.63 -0.08
C ILE A 52 -18.38 -14.80 -0.95
N GLY A 53 -18.89 -14.14 -1.99
CA GLY A 53 -18.05 -13.31 -2.86
C GLY A 53 -17.41 -12.12 -2.11
N LEU A 54 -18.18 -11.44 -1.26
CA LEU A 54 -17.74 -10.30 -0.47
C LEU A 54 -16.73 -10.70 0.61
N SER A 55 -16.95 -11.83 1.30
CA SER A 55 -15.99 -12.33 2.30
C SER A 55 -14.65 -12.75 1.67
N HIS A 56 -14.67 -13.40 0.50
CA HIS A 56 -13.44 -13.69 -0.25
C HIS A 56 -12.69 -12.41 -0.64
N LYS A 57 -13.42 -11.40 -1.14
CA LYS A 57 -12.85 -10.10 -1.48
C LYS A 57 -12.29 -9.37 -0.26
N GLN A 58 -13.01 -9.38 0.86
CA GLN A 58 -12.58 -8.77 2.11
C GLN A 58 -11.27 -9.42 2.61
N PHE A 59 -11.18 -10.75 2.55
CA PHE A 59 -9.97 -11.49 2.91
C PHE A 59 -8.77 -11.10 2.04
N GLY A 60 -8.95 -11.08 0.71
CA GLY A 60 -7.87 -10.69 -0.21
C GLY A 60 -7.40 -9.24 0.01
N LEU A 61 -8.33 -8.32 0.26
CA LEU A 61 -8.01 -6.92 0.56
C LEU A 61 -7.31 -6.75 1.92
N SER A 62 -7.69 -7.54 2.92
CA SER A 62 -7.03 -7.55 4.24
C SER A 62 -5.57 -7.99 4.13
N ILE A 63 -5.31 -9.06 3.37
CA ILE A 63 -3.94 -9.51 3.07
C ILE A 63 -3.16 -8.43 2.32
N ALA A 64 -3.74 -7.86 1.26
CA ALA A 64 -3.09 -6.80 0.48
C ALA A 64 -2.72 -5.58 1.35
N SER A 65 -3.66 -5.12 2.18
CA SER A 65 -3.44 -4.02 3.13
C SER A 65 -2.27 -4.30 4.06
N GLY A 66 -2.23 -5.51 4.65
CA GLY A 66 -1.15 -5.93 5.55
C GLY A 66 0.23 -5.95 4.87
N HIS A 67 0.33 -6.56 3.69
CA HIS A 67 1.60 -6.62 2.94
C HIS A 67 2.07 -5.24 2.49
N MET A 68 1.18 -4.41 1.97
CA MET A 68 1.54 -3.06 1.51
C MET A 68 1.98 -2.17 2.68
N THR A 69 1.29 -2.25 3.81
CA THR A 69 1.68 -1.53 5.03
C THR A 69 3.03 -2.02 5.55
N GLY A 70 3.27 -3.33 5.55
CA GLY A 70 4.56 -3.92 5.91
C GLY A 70 5.70 -3.44 5.00
N LEU A 71 5.46 -3.42 3.69
CA LEU A 71 6.41 -2.91 2.70
C LEU A 71 6.68 -1.42 2.91
N TYR A 72 5.65 -0.60 3.14
CA TYR A 72 5.80 0.82 3.42
C TYR A 72 6.67 1.04 4.65
N ASN A 73 6.39 0.34 5.75
CA ASN A 73 7.17 0.46 6.98
C ASN A 73 8.63 0.04 6.76
N PHE A 74 8.87 -1.08 6.08
CA PHE A 74 10.21 -1.54 5.72
C PHE A 74 10.96 -0.48 4.92
N LEU A 75 10.36 0.04 3.84
CA LEU A 75 11.00 1.03 2.98
C LEU A 75 11.20 2.38 3.68
N SER A 76 10.26 2.78 4.53
CA SER A 76 10.34 4.03 5.30
C SER A 76 11.53 4.04 6.27
N SER A 77 11.98 2.86 6.74
CA SER A 77 13.16 2.76 7.61
C SER A 77 14.48 3.16 6.92
N PHE A 78 14.53 3.11 5.59
CA PHE A 78 15.68 3.60 4.81
C PHE A 78 15.58 5.11 4.53
N ASN A 79 14.40 5.71 4.70
CA ASN A 79 14.18 7.14 4.50
C ASN A 79 14.55 7.98 5.73
N THR A 80 14.58 7.39 6.92
CA THR A 80 15.01 8.04 8.18
C THR A 80 16.49 7.85 8.51
N ALA A 81 17.23 7.07 7.71
CA ALA A 81 18.66 6.79 7.90
C ALA A 81 19.58 7.65 7.01
N ALA A 82 19.03 8.63 6.28
CA ALA A 82 19.74 9.59 5.44
C ALA A 82 19.81 10.98 6.10
#